data_AF-A0A099SF19-F1
#
_entry.id   AF-A0A099SF19-F1
#
_cell.length_a   1.000
_cell.length_b   1.000
_cell.length_c   1.000
_cell.angle_alpha   90.00
_cell.angle_beta   90.00
_cell.angle_gamma   90.00
#
_symmetry.space_group_name_H-M   'P 1'
#
loop_
_entity.id
_entity.type
_entity.pdbx_description
1 polymer ?
#
loop_
_entity_poly.entity_id
_entity_poly.type
_entity_poly.pdbx_seq_one_letter_code
_entity_poly.pdbx_strand_id
1 'polypeptide(L)'
;MYLEESIRFDNLNTIKTIFMIATIFLLAAVVQKLIPRFSFSYSINSKPSYLKAKLIAKLVTSATIYLEGLYFYFFTDLSIRSRYSMLGLALSYIIYHPYKWGFAKIFEIRDKNETNTP
;
A
#
# COMPACT_ATOMS: atom_id res chain seq x y z
N MET A 1 11.63 -23.38 25.25
CA MET A 1 12.74 -22.78 24.48
C MET A 1 12.50 -22.87 22.98
N TYR A 2 12.42 -24.05 22.35
CA TYR A 2 12.18 -24.18 20.90
C TYR A 2 10.87 -23.55 20.37
N LEU A 3 9.76 -23.65 21.12
CA LEU A 3 8.46 -23.12 20.66
C LEU A 3 8.43 -21.60 20.61
N GLU A 4 8.91 -20.94 21.66
CA GLU A 4 8.95 -19.47 21.75
C GLU A 4 9.86 -18.87 20.68
N GLU A 5 11.01 -19.50 20.44
CA GLU A 5 11.95 -19.08 19.39
C GLU A 5 11.34 -19.24 17.99
N SER A 6 10.62 -20.34 17.74
CA SER A 6 9.86 -20.53 16.49
C SER A 6 8.77 -19.46 16.32
N ILE A 7 8.04 -19.12 17.39
CA ILE A 7 7.00 -18.07 17.33
C ILE A 7 7.62 -16.70 17.02
N ARG A 8 8.74 -16.36 17.65
CA ARG A 8 9.47 -15.12 17.37
C ARG A 8 9.95 -15.06 15.93
N PHE A 9 10.46 -16.16 15.40
CA PHE A 9 10.89 -16.25 14.01
C PHE A 9 9.72 -16.04 13.03
N ASP A 10 8.58 -16.69 13.27
CA ASP A 10 7.38 -16.55 12.44
C ASP A 10 6.83 -15.11 12.44
N ASN A 11 6.75 -14.48 13.62
CA ASN A 11 6.32 -13.09 13.76
C ASN A 11 7.27 -12.14 13.01
N LEU A 12 8.59 -12.30 13.16
CA LEU A 12 9.59 -11.50 12.45
C LEU A 12 9.52 -11.68 10.94
N ASN A 13 9.29 -12.91 10.45
CA ASN A 13 9.11 -13.16 9.02
C ASN A 13 7.84 -12.51 8.48
N THR A 14 6.77 -12.51 9.25
CA THR A 14 5.51 -11.83 8.89
C THR A 14 5.74 -10.33 8.76
N ILE A 15 6.37 -9.71 9.77
CA ILE A 15 6.72 -8.28 9.77
C ILE A 15 7.65 -7.93 8.60
N LYS A 16 8.67 -8.76 8.34
CA LYS A 16 9.57 -8.61 7.19
C LYS A 16 8.79 -8.63 5.88
N THR A 17 7.80 -9.51 5.75
CA THR A 17 6.97 -9.62 4.55
C THR A 17 6.12 -8.36 4.36
N ILE A 18 5.54 -7.82 5.43
CA ILE A 18 4.82 -6.53 5.41
C ILE A 18 5.72 -5.42 4.87
N PHE A 19 6.96 -5.30 5.36
CA PHE A 19 7.93 -4.31 4.85
C PHE A 19 8.31 -4.55 3.39
N MET A 20 8.43 -5.80 2.95
CA MET A 20 8.67 -6.11 1.54
C MET A 20 7.52 -5.65 0.66
N ILE A 21 6.27 -5.88 1.06
CA ILE A 21 5.08 -5.41 0.34
C ILE A 21 5.06 -3.88 0.25
N ALA A 22 5.33 -3.19 1.37
CA ALA A 22 5.43 -1.72 1.39
C ALA A 22 6.47 -1.20 0.38
N THR A 23 7.63 -1.86 0.33
CA THR A 23 8.74 -1.52 -0.57
C THR A 23 8.35 -1.74 -2.03
N ILE A 24 7.65 -2.84 -2.34
CA ILE A 24 7.14 -3.12 -3.70
C ILE A 24 6.21 -2.01 -4.17
N PHE A 25 5.29 -1.54 -3.31
CA PHE A 25 4.42 -0.41 -3.65
C PHE A 25 5.20 0.89 -3.88
N LEU A 26 6.22 1.16 -3.07
CA LEU A 26 7.09 2.33 -3.24
C LEU A 26 7.83 2.29 -4.58
N LEU A 27 8.47 1.16 -4.89
CA LEU A 27 9.17 0.96 -6.16
C LEU A 27 8.20 1.06 -7.34
N ALA A 28 7.01 0.46 -7.24
CA ALA A 28 5.99 0.57 -8.27
C ALA A 28 5.46 2.01 -8.45
N ALA A 29 5.53 2.86 -7.43
CA ALA A 29 5.23 4.29 -7.53
C ALA A 29 6.35 5.04 -8.24
N VAL A 30 7.62 4.79 -7.86
CA VAL A 30 8.81 5.38 -8.50
C VAL A 30 8.87 5.04 -9.98
N VAL A 31 8.69 3.76 -10.32
CA VAL A 31 8.67 3.31 -11.72
C VAL A 31 7.52 3.97 -12.49
N GLN A 32 6.33 4.12 -11.91
CA GLN A 32 5.23 4.83 -12.58
C GLN A 32 5.52 6.33 -12.79
N LYS A 33 6.23 6.97 -11.85
CA LYS A 33 6.64 8.38 -12.01
C LYS A 33 7.63 8.55 -13.16
N LEU A 34 8.57 7.62 -13.32
CA LEU A 34 9.57 7.63 -14.40
C LEU A 34 8.97 7.20 -15.74
N ILE A 35 8.13 6.17 -15.74
CA ILE A 35 7.50 5.58 -16.93
C ILE A 35 5.99 5.43 -16.67
N PRO A 36 5.20 6.49 -16.92
CA PRO A 36 3.75 6.47 -16.68
C PRO A 36 3.00 5.37 -17.44
N ARG A 37 3.57 4.91 -18.56
CA ARG A 37 3.04 3.84 -19.42
C ARG A 37 3.28 2.43 -18.90
N PHE A 38 4.19 2.23 -17.94
CA PHE A 38 4.55 0.91 -17.40
C PHE A 38 3.44 0.24 -16.57
N SER A 39 2.32 0.94 -16.40
CA SER A 39 1.16 0.42 -15.70
C SER A 39 0.30 -0.45 -16.62
N PHE A 40 0.02 -1.71 -16.23
CA PHE A 40 -0.97 -2.57 -16.91
C PHE A 40 -2.34 -1.90 -17.14
N SER A 41 -2.75 -0.98 -16.27
CA SER A 41 -4.00 -0.24 -16.42
C SER A 41 -3.89 1.03 -17.27
N TYR A 42 -2.71 1.36 -17.82
CA TYR A 42 -2.54 2.54 -18.68
C TYR A 42 -3.33 2.35 -19.99
N SER A 43 -3.40 1.12 -20.50
CA SER A 43 -4.26 0.76 -21.65
C SER A 43 -5.76 0.88 -21.34
N ILE A 44 -6.14 0.78 -20.06
CA ILE A 44 -7.54 0.84 -19.62
C ILE A 44 -7.98 2.29 -19.36
N ASN A 45 -7.14 3.09 -18.72
CA ASN A 45 -7.44 4.50 -18.45
C ASN A 45 -6.16 5.33 -18.41
N SER A 46 -5.94 6.11 -19.47
CA SER A 46 -4.77 6.95 -19.68
C SER A 46 -4.98 8.41 -19.24
N LYS A 47 -6.14 8.74 -18.64
CA LYS A 47 -6.42 10.12 -18.21
C LYS A 47 -5.36 10.60 -17.20
N PRO A 48 -4.80 11.80 -17.37
CA PRO A 48 -3.77 12.32 -16.47
C PRO A 48 -4.20 12.35 -14.99
N SER A 49 -5.46 12.68 -14.70
CA SER A 49 -6.05 12.65 -13.35
C SER A 49 -6.05 11.24 -12.76
N TYR A 50 -6.44 10.23 -13.53
CA TYR A 50 -6.41 8.83 -13.09
C TYR A 50 -4.98 8.33 -12.84
N LEU A 51 -4.01 8.74 -13.66
CA LEU A 51 -2.60 8.40 -13.45
C LEU A 51 -2.04 9.05 -12.18
N LYS A 52 -2.39 10.33 -11.91
CA LYS A 52 -2.06 11.02 -10.66
C LYS A 52 -2.68 10.30 -9.45
N ALA A 53 -3.97 9.98 -9.52
CA ALA A 53 -4.69 9.24 -8.47
C ALA A 53 -3.98 7.92 -8.13
N LYS A 54 -3.61 7.16 -9.16
CA LYS A 54 -2.94 5.87 -9.01
C LYS A 54 -1.56 6.01 -8.37
N LEU A 55 -0.79 7.03 -8.75
CA LEU A 55 0.52 7.30 -8.16
C LEU A 55 0.40 7.61 -6.67
N ILE A 56 -0.49 8.54 -6.32
CA ILE A 56 -0.74 8.93 -4.92
C ILE A 56 -1.24 7.73 -4.11
N ALA A 57 -2.16 6.94 -4.66
CA ALA A 57 -2.66 5.74 -4.00
C ALA A 57 -1.54 4.76 -3.64
N LYS A 58 -0.57 4.52 -4.54
CA LYS A 58 0.59 3.65 -4.23
C LYS A 58 1.48 4.22 -3.13
N LEU A 59 1.73 5.53 -3.13
CA LEU A 59 2.54 6.18 -2.10
C LEU A 59 1.87 6.10 -0.73
N VAL A 60 0.58 6.42 -0.65
CA VAL A 60 -0.20 6.34 0.59
C VAL A 60 -0.32 4.89 1.07
N THR A 61 -0.53 3.94 0.16
CA THR A 61 -0.51 2.50 0.46
C THR A 61 0.81 2.10 1.08
N SER A 62 1.93 2.42 0.43
CA SER A 62 3.26 2.10 0.92
C SER A 62 3.50 2.69 2.32
N ALA A 63 3.19 3.97 2.53
CA ALA A 63 3.32 4.62 3.83
C ALA A 63 2.47 3.95 4.92
N THR A 64 1.21 3.61 4.60
CA THR A 64 0.30 2.94 5.54
C THR A 64 0.87 1.59 5.97
N ILE A 65 1.36 0.80 5.01
CA ILE A 65 1.93 -0.54 5.28
C ILE A 65 3.26 -0.41 6.06
N TYR A 66 4.09 0.59 5.78
CA TYR A 66 5.29 0.86 6.58
C TYR A 66 4.93 1.16 8.04
N LEU A 67 3.95 2.02 8.28
CA LEU A 67 3.48 2.33 9.63
C LEU A 67 2.92 1.10 10.34
N GLU A 68 2.17 0.26 9.62
CA GLU A 68 1.69 -1.03 10.11
C GLU A 68 2.83 -1.98 10.51
N GLY A 69 3.84 -2.14 9.65
CA GLY A 69 5.04 -2.95 9.94
C GLY A 69 5.82 -2.43 11.15
N LEU A 70 5.98 -1.11 11.27
CA LEU A 70 6.62 -0.49 12.42
C LEU A 70 5.80 -0.69 13.70
N TYR A 71 4.48 -0.59 13.61
CA TYR A 71 3.59 -0.85 14.74
C TYR A 71 3.77 -2.29 15.26
N PHE A 72 3.74 -3.28 14.37
CA PHE A 72 3.93 -4.67 14.78
C PHE A 72 5.35 -4.94 15.32
N TYR A 73 6.37 -4.27 14.79
CA TYR A 73 7.74 -4.45 15.25
C TYR A 73 7.98 -3.88 16.66
N PHE A 74 7.48 -2.68 16.95
CA PHE A 74 7.77 -1.99 18.21
C PHE A 74 6.77 -2.26 19.34
N PHE A 75 5.50 -2.54 19.01
CA PHE A 75 4.42 -2.55 20.01
C PHE A 75 3.78 -3.94 20.21
N THR A 76 4.16 -4.95 19.43
CA THR A 76 3.63 -6.31 19.59
C THR A 76 4.63 -7.20 20.31
N ASP A 77 4.17 -7.98 21.27
CA ASP A 77 4.98 -9.02 21.89
C ASP A 77 5.29 -10.13 20.87
N LEU A 78 6.56 -10.24 20.50
CA LEU A 78 7.02 -11.22 19.50
C LEU A 78 7.05 -12.66 20.05
N SER A 79 7.00 -12.86 21.37
CA SER A 79 6.99 -14.18 22.00
C SER A 79 5.64 -14.89 21.90
N ILE A 80 4.58 -14.14 21.58
CA ILE A 80 3.21 -14.64 21.47
C ILE A 80 2.79 -14.66 20.01
N ARG A 81 2.10 -15.72 19.57
CA ARG A 81 1.56 -15.78 18.21
C ARG A 81 0.51 -14.70 18.01
N SER A 82 0.84 -13.68 17.21
CA SER A 82 -0.07 -12.57 16.95
C SER A 82 -1.00 -12.88 15.78
N ARG A 83 -2.30 -13.04 16.05
CA ARG A 83 -3.31 -13.10 14.98
C ARG A 83 -3.44 -11.77 14.23
N TYR A 84 -3.09 -10.66 14.89
CA TYR A 84 -3.16 -9.33 14.32
C TYR A 84 -2.11 -9.10 13.22
N SER A 85 -0.91 -9.66 13.35
CA SER A 85 0.12 -9.54 12.29
C SER A 85 -0.27 -10.31 11.02
N MET A 86 -0.94 -11.46 11.15
CA MET A 86 -1.50 -12.19 10.00
C MET A 86 -2.63 -11.43 9.31
N LEU A 87 -3.52 -10.79 10.09
CA LEU A 87 -4.55 -9.92 9.54
C LEU A 87 -3.94 -8.69 8.86
N GLY A 88 -2.90 -8.10 9.46
CA GLY A 88 -2.20 -6.97 8.88
C GLY A 88 -1.52 -7.29 7.56
N LEU A 89 -0.92 -8.48 7.45
CA LEU A 89 -0.40 -8.97 6.18
C LEU A 89 -1.50 -9.06 5.11
N ALA A 90 -2.69 -9.58 5.43
CA ALA A 90 -3.81 -9.63 4.49
C ALA A 90 -4.29 -8.22 4.08
N LEU A 91 -4.37 -7.29 5.04
CA LEU A 91 -4.73 -5.89 4.77
C LEU A 91 -3.71 -5.20 3.86
N SER A 92 -2.42 -5.45 4.05
CA SER A 92 -1.33 -4.94 3.22
C SER A 92 -1.51 -5.27 1.72
N TYR A 93 -2.13 -6.40 1.38
CA TYR A 93 -2.42 -6.76 -0.02
C TYR A 93 -3.60 -6.00 -0.63
N ILE A 94 -4.62 -5.67 0.17
CA ILE A 94 -5.92 -5.22 -0.35
C ILE A 94 -6.07 -3.69 -0.27
N ILE A 95 -5.40 -3.03 0.69
CA ILE A 95 -5.62 -1.62 1.04
C ILE A 95 -5.34 -0.63 -0.10
N TYR A 96 -4.58 -1.05 -1.12
CA TYR A 96 -4.37 -0.26 -2.33
C TYR A 96 -5.65 0.07 -3.10
N HIS A 97 -6.59 -0.87 -3.19
CA HIS A 97 -7.81 -0.72 -3.98
C HIS A 97 -8.72 0.41 -3.51
N PRO A 98 -9.08 0.51 -2.20
CA PRO A 98 -9.88 1.62 -1.71
C PRO A 98 -9.19 2.97 -1.88
N TYR A 99 -7.87 3.07 -1.63
CA TYR A 99 -7.13 4.31 -1.88
C TYR A 99 -7.18 4.73 -3.36
N LYS A 100 -6.94 3.79 -4.28
CA LYS A 100 -7.01 4.06 -5.72
C LYS A 100 -8.39 4.59 -6.12
N TRP A 101 -9.46 3.97 -5.62
CA TRP A 101 -10.83 4.40 -5.90
C TRP A 101 -11.13 5.79 -5.33
N GLY A 102 -10.77 6.03 -4.07
CA GLY A 102 -11.00 7.31 -3.39
C GLY A 102 -10.29 8.48 -4.10
N PHE A 103 -9.00 8.32 -4.40
CA PHE A 103 -8.26 9.36 -5.12
C PHE A 103 -8.81 9.57 -6.54
N ALA A 104 -9.18 8.49 -7.26
CA ALA A 104 -9.77 8.64 -8.59
C ALA A 104 -11.06 9.46 -8.55
N LYS A 105 -11.92 9.25 -7.54
CA LYS A 105 -13.14 10.03 -7.35
C LYS A 105 -12.88 11.50 -7.04
N ILE A 106 -11.89 11.79 -6.18
CA ILE A 106 -11.51 13.17 -5.85
C ILE A 106 -11.06 13.92 -7.11
N PHE A 107 -10.22 13.31 -7.94
CA PHE A 107 -9.76 13.96 -9.17
C PHE A 107 -10.87 14.06 -10.24
N GLU A 108 -11.75 13.06 -10.36
CA GLU A 108 -12.92 13.15 -11.26
C GLU A 108 -13.84 14.32 -10.90
N ILE A 109 -14.08 14.56 -9.61
CA ILE A 109 -14.89 15.69 -9.13
C ILE A 109 -14.19 17.02 -9.42
N ARG A 110 -12.87 17.09 -9.16
CA ARG A 110 -12.08 18.29 -9.45
C ARG A 110 -12.08 18.65 -10.93
N ASP A 111 -11.81 17.69 -11.81
CA ASP A 111 -11.77 17.90 -13.25
C ASP A 111 -13.12 18.43 -13.77
N LYS A 112 -14.25 17.91 -13.24
CA LYS A 112 -15.60 18.39 -13.57
C LYS A 112 -15.84 19.83 -13.13
N ASN A 113 -15.34 20.22 -11.95
CA ASN A 113 -15.51 21.58 -11.45
C ASN A 113 -14.70 22.59 -12.26
N GLU A 114 -13.46 22.25 -12.64
CA GLU A 114 -12.60 23.11 -13.49
C GLU A 114 -13.22 23.35 -14.88
N THR A 115 -13.95 22.37 -15.44
CA THR A 115 -14.66 22.55 -16.73
C THR A 115 -15.96 23.35 -16.63
N ASN A 116 -16.54 23.50 -15.43
CA ASN A 116 -17.82 24.16 -15.21
C ASN A 116 -17.69 25.58 -14.63
N THR A 117 -16.48 26.01 -14.28
CA THR A 117 -16.18 27.41 -14.00
C THR A 117 -15.99 28.18 -15.32
N PRO A 118 -16.80 29.22 -15.58
CA PRO A 118 -16.74 30.02 -16.80
C PRO A 118 -15.42 30.80 -16.96
#